data_AF-X1IL14-F1
#
_entry.id   AF-X1IL14-F1
#
_cell.length_a   1.000
_cell.length_b   1.000
_cell.length_c   1.000
_cell.angle_alpha   90.00
_cell.angle_beta   90.00
_cell.angle_gamma   90.00
#
_symmetry.space_group_name_H-M   'P 1'
#
loop_
_entity.id
_entity.type
_entity.pdbx_description
1 polymer ?
#
loop_
_entity_poly.entity_id
_entity_poly.type
_entity_poly.pdbx_seq_one_letter_code
_entity_poly.pdbx_strand_id
1 'polypeptide(L)' 'MKRSWFVVFITLLVIFVLVDLLFVSEHGHSAFPWSHLAGFFALLGFFGCLAIIAVAKLIGHYWLQRKEDYYDRDDDDE' A
#
# COMPACT_ATOMS: atom_id res chain seq x y z
N MET A 1 13.55 -16.15 3.73
CA MET A 1 12.90 -15.82 2.43
C MET A 1 12.01 -14.55 2.45
N LYS A 2 11.94 -13.78 3.54
CA LYS A 2 11.11 -12.55 3.63
C LYS A 2 11.83 -11.26 3.16
N ARG A 3 13.17 -11.27 3.13
CA ARG A 3 14.00 -10.09 2.78
C ARG A 3 13.94 -9.72 1.30
N SER A 4 13.84 -10.70 0.40
CA SER A 4 13.79 -10.42 -1.05
C SER A 4 12.54 -9.66 -1.46
N TRP A 5 11.40 -9.90 -0.84
CA TRP A 5 10.16 -9.19 -1.15
C TRP A 5 10.24 -7.71 -0.76
N PHE A 6 10.88 -7.41 0.37
CA PHE A 6 11.18 -6.04 0.78
C PHE A 6 12.13 -5.34 -0.19
N VAL A 7 13.17 -6.04 -0.68
CA VAL A 7 14.11 -5.48 -1.65
C VAL A 7 13.40 -5.19 -2.98
N VAL A 8 12.58 -6.11 -3.47
CA VAL A 8 11.79 -5.90 -4.71
C VAL A 8 10.85 -4.69 -4.56
N PHE A 9 10.18 -4.57 -3.43
CA PHE A 9 9.28 -3.44 -3.14
C PHE A 9 10.02 -2.11 -3.11
N ILE A 10 11.17 -2.04 -2.42
CA ILE A 10 11.99 -0.83 -2.36
C ILE A 10 12.51 -0.47 -3.76
N THR A 11 13.00 -1.45 -4.53
CA THR A 11 13.49 -1.22 -5.89
C THR A 11 12.39 -0.68 -6.80
N LEU A 12 11.17 -1.22 -6.73
CA LEU A 12 10.01 -0.71 -7.48
C LEU A 12 9.66 0.73 -7.11
N LEU A 13 9.69 1.05 -5.81
CA LEU A 13 9.42 2.41 -5.31
C LEU A 13 10.46 3.41 -5.85
N VAL A 14 11.74 3.04 -5.80
CA VAL A 14 12.84 3.87 -6.34
C VAL A 14 12.69 4.08 -7.84
N ILE A 15 12.37 3.03 -8.61
CA ILE A 15 12.12 3.16 -10.06
C ILE A 15 10.95 4.10 -10.34
N PHE A 16 9.87 3.98 -9.58
CA PHE A 16 8.69 4.83 -9.77
C PHE A 16 8.98 6.31 -9.50
N VAL A 17 9.76 6.61 -8.45
CA VAL A 17 10.24 7.98 -8.16
C VAL A 17 11.16 8.50 -9.26
N LEU A 18 12.05 7.66 -9.80
CA LEU A 18 12.93 8.05 -10.91
C LEU A 18 12.15 8.35 -12.20
N VAL A 19 11.13 7.57 -12.51
CA VAL A 19 10.23 7.83 -13.64
C VAL A 19 9.52 9.17 -13.45
N ASP A 20 8.94 9.43 -12.27
CA ASP A 20 8.25 10.70 -11.98
C ASP A 20 9.18 11.92 -12.15
N LEU A 21 10.44 11.81 -11.68
CA LEU A 21 11.46 12.85 -11.86
C LEU A 21 11.85 13.09 -13.33
N LEU A 22 11.92 12.04 -14.14
CA LEU A 22 12.26 12.14 -15.56
C LEU A 22 11.11 12.80 -16.36
N PHE A 23 9.86 12.45 -16.06
CA PHE A 23 8.67 12.94 -16.77
C PHE A 23 8.18 14.33 -16.30
N VAL A 24 8.63 14.81 -15.14
CA VAL A 24 8.37 16.19 -14.66
C VAL A 24 8.91 17.27 -15.61
N SER A 25 9.91 16.95 -16.42
CA SER A 25 10.59 17.91 -17.31
C SER A 25 9.79 18.30 -18.56
N GLU A 26 8.77 17.52 -18.95
CA GLU A 26 8.06 17.72 -20.22
C GLU A 26 6.77 18.56 -20.13
N HIS A 27 6.23 18.82 -18.94
CA HIS A 27 4.96 19.54 -18.81
C HIS A 27 5.17 21.04 -18.61
N GLY A 28 5.54 21.70 -19.71
CA GLY A 28 5.29 23.12 -19.88
C GLY A 28 3.79 23.43 -19.77
N HIS A 29 3.47 24.56 -19.15
CA HIS A 29 2.13 25.16 -18.98
C HIS A 29 1.19 24.59 -17.89
N SER A 30 1.23 25.27 -16.73
CA SER A 30 0.08 25.89 -16.04
C SER A 30 -1.13 25.04 -15.61
N ALA A 31 -1.36 24.94 -14.28
CA ALA A 31 -2.63 25.31 -13.61
C ALA A 31 -2.64 24.98 -12.10
N PHE A 32 -1.82 24.02 -11.63
CA PHE A 32 -1.90 23.53 -10.25
C PHE A 32 -0.58 23.75 -9.48
N PRO A 33 -0.59 24.34 -8.27
CA PRO A 33 0.63 24.57 -7.48
C PRO A 33 1.34 23.27 -7.04
N TRP A 34 0.68 22.13 -7.18
CA TRP A 34 1.20 20.81 -6.86
C TRP A 34 2.02 20.18 -7.98
N SER A 35 1.93 20.70 -9.22
CA SER A 35 2.67 20.15 -10.38
C SER A 35 4.17 20.41 -10.32
N HIS A 36 4.64 21.27 -9.41
CA HIS A 36 6.06 21.51 -9.16
C HIS A 36 6.68 20.46 -8.22
N LEU A 37 5.87 19.68 -7.50
CA LEU A 37 6.36 18.73 -6.53
C LEU A 37 6.55 17.35 -7.20
N ALA A 38 7.74 17.16 -7.76
CA ALA A 38 8.16 15.87 -8.30
C ALA A 38 8.01 14.79 -7.22
N GLY A 39 7.32 13.71 -7.55
CA GLY A 39 7.02 12.58 -6.66
C GLY A 39 5.70 12.70 -5.90
N PHE A 40 4.88 13.74 -6.09
CA PHE A 40 3.60 13.87 -5.39
C PHE A 40 2.66 12.69 -5.67
N PHE A 41 2.52 12.27 -6.93
CA PHE A 41 1.66 11.14 -7.30
C PHE A 41 2.22 9.80 -6.80
N ALA A 42 3.54 9.63 -6.79
CA ALA A 42 4.21 8.48 -6.21
C ALA A 42 3.93 8.35 -4.70
N LEU A 43 4.06 9.46 -3.96
CA LEU A 43 3.74 9.51 -2.54
C LEU A 43 2.25 9.27 -2.29
N LEU A 44 1.36 9.90 -3.08
CA LEU A 44 -0.08 9.69 -2.98
C LEU A 44 -0.45 8.21 -3.20
N GLY A 45 0.12 7.56 -4.22
CA GLY A 45 -0.11 6.14 -4.49
C GLY A 45 0.44 5.23 -3.39
N PHE A 46 1.63 5.52 -2.88
CA PHE A 46 2.25 4.76 -1.78
C PHE A 46 1.43 4.87 -0.49
N PHE A 47 1.11 6.09 -0.06
CA PHE A 47 0.30 6.34 1.14
C PHE A 47 -1.14 5.87 0.95
N GLY A 48 -1.71 6.00 -0.25
CA GLY A 48 -3.03 5.47 -0.58
C GLY A 48 -3.10 3.96 -0.44
N CYS A 49 -2.10 3.24 -0.97
CA CYS A 49 -2.01 1.78 -0.81
C CYS A 49 -1.84 1.39 0.66
N LEU A 50 -0.96 2.07 1.40
CA LEU A 50 -0.79 1.84 2.84
C LEU A 50 -2.09 2.07 3.62
N ALA A 51 -2.82 3.14 3.30
CA ALA A 51 -4.10 3.49 3.92
C ALA A 51 -5.15 2.40 3.66
N ILE A 52 -5.28 1.91 2.42
CA ILE A 52 -6.20 0.82 2.08
C ILE A 52 -5.87 -0.45 2.88
N ILE A 53 -4.59 -0.84 2.97
CA ILE A 53 -4.16 -2.01 3.75
C ILE A 53 -4.48 -1.82 5.24
N ALA A 54 -4.22 -0.63 5.78
CA ALA A 54 -4.49 -0.32 7.19
C ALA A 54 -5.99 -0.38 7.51
N VAL A 55 -6.82 0.21 6.64
CA VAL A 55 -8.28 0.17 6.77
C VAL A 55 -8.80 -1.27 6.68
N ALA A 56 -8.32 -2.05 5.71
CA ALA A 56 -8.71 -3.45 5.56
C ALA A 56 -8.34 -4.28 6.79
N LYS A 57 -7.15 -4.05 7.38
CA LYS A 57 -6.74 -4.69 8.64
C LYS A 57 -7.60 -4.26 9.83
N LEU A 58 -7.94 -2.99 9.93
CA LEU A 58 -8.77 -2.47 11.03
C LEU A 58 -10.17 -3.10 10.99
N ILE A 59 -10.79 -3.12 9.81
CA ILE A 59 -12.10 -3.74 9.60
C ILE A 59 -12.03 -5.24 9.87
N GLY A 60 -10.98 -5.91 9.36
CA GLY A 60 -10.74 -7.33 9.60
C GLY A 60 -10.65 -7.66 11.09
N HIS A 61 -9.86 -6.89 11.83
CA HIS A 61 -9.64 -7.12 13.26
C HIS A 61 -10.87 -6.80 14.11
N TYR A 62 -11.57 -5.70 13.82
CA TYR A 62 -12.68 -5.26 14.67
C TYR A 62 -13.99 -5.98 14.37
N TRP A 63 -14.22 -6.40 13.12
CA TRP A 63 -15.53 -6.88 12.69
C TRP A 63 -15.53 -8.27 12.06
N LEU A 64 -14.46 -8.67 11.37
CA LEU A 64 -14.46 -9.92 10.59
C LEU A 64 -13.79 -11.10 11.31
N GLN A 65 -12.92 -10.85 12.29
CA GLN A 65 -12.28 -11.92 13.07
C GLN A 65 -13.31 -12.60 13.99
N ARG A 66 -13.78 -13.77 13.56
CA ARG A 66 -14.52 -14.73 14.38
C ARG A 66 -13.58 -15.32 15.44
N LYS A 67 -14.10 -15.60 16.64
CA LYS A 67 -13.36 -16.34 17.67
C LYS A 67 -12.90 -17.68 17.11
N GLU A 68 -11.64 -18.03 17.36
CA GLU A 68 -10.99 -19.27 16.90
C GLU A 68 -11.75 -20.53 17.35
N ASP A 69 -12.48 -20.41 18.46
CA ASP A 69 -13.22 -21.48 19.15
C ASP A 69 -14.58 -21.86 18.53
N TYR A 70 -14.88 -21.42 17.29
CA TYR A 70 -16.20 -21.64 16.68
C TYR A 70 -16.40 -23.05 16.09
N TYR A 71 -15.31 -23.76 15.77
CA TYR A 71 -15.34 -25.13 15.24
C TYR A 71 -14.78 -26.19 16.21
N ASP A 72 -14.31 -25.77 17.39
CA ASP A 72 -13.72 -26.68 18.40
C ASP A 72 -14.78 -27.35 19.28
N ARG A 73 -16.05 -27.22 18.93
CA ARG A 73 -17.16 -27.94 19.57
C ARG A 73 -17.68 -28.88 18.50
N ASP A 74 -17.32 -30.17 18.57
CA ASP A 74 -18.03 -31.33 18.00
C ASP A 74 -17.11 -32.58 17.82
N ASP A 75 -15.99 -32.72 18.55
CA ASP A 75 -15.08 -33.91 18.45
C ASP A 75 -14.88 -34.67 19.79
N ASP A 76 -15.75 -34.49 20.80
CA ASP A 76 -15.64 -35.15 22.13
C ASP A 76 -16.82 -36.10 22.46
N ASP A 77 -17.61 -36.51 21.46
CA ASP A 77 -18.66 -37.55 21.60
C ASP A 77 -18.29 -38.83 20.82
N GLU A 78 -17.17 -39.48 21.16
CA GLU A 78 -16.90 -40.90 20.85
C GLU A 78 -16.46 -41.69 22.10
#